data_AF-A0A939M1R8-F1
#
_entry.id   AF-A0A939M1R8-F1
#
_cell.length_a   1.000
_cell.length_b   1.000
_cell.length_c   1.000
_cell.angle_alpha   90.00
_cell.angle_beta   90.00
_cell.angle_gamma   90.00
#
_symmetry.space_group_name_H-M   'P 1'
#
loop_
_entity.id
_entity.type
_entity.pdbx_description
1 polymer ?
#
loop_
_entity_poly.entity_id
_entity_poly.type
_entity_poly.pdbx_seq_one_letter_code
_entity_poly.pdbx_strand_id
1 'polypeptide(L)'
;MTNQNRIRPGTTAPKRTPYHSLGDGDMRIPEWAQHRSVYRSSGRTLYLVDTDSLGEARSDLARLDRAGWEVRIAESPEGSGARIALTRRELARAA
;
A
#
# COMPACT_ATOMS: atom_id res chain seq x y z
N MET A 1 -3.03 -13.25 -47.15
CA MET A 1 -4.06 -12.96 -46.14
C MET A 1 -3.36 -12.84 -44.80
N THR A 2 -3.17 -11.61 -44.31
CA THR A 2 -2.37 -11.32 -43.10
C THR A 2 -3.32 -11.11 -41.93
N ASN A 3 -3.32 -12.01 -40.94
CA ASN A 3 -4.07 -11.83 -39.71
C ASN A 3 -3.10 -11.76 -38.53
N GLN A 4 -2.43 -10.62 -38.38
CA GLN A 4 -1.57 -10.32 -37.24
C GLN A 4 -2.44 -9.72 -36.13
N ASN A 5 -3.03 -10.60 -35.32
CA ASN A 5 -3.69 -10.23 -34.07
C ASN A 5 -2.64 -9.71 -33.07
N ARG A 6 -2.29 -8.43 -33.16
CA ARG A 6 -1.34 -7.78 -32.25
C ARG A 6 -2.07 -7.49 -30.93
N ILE A 7 -2.03 -8.46 -30.03
CA ILE A 7 -2.33 -8.25 -28.61
C ILE A 7 -1.28 -7.24 -28.11
N ARG A 8 -1.66 -5.98 -27.95
CA ARG A 8 -0.83 -5.02 -27.22
C ARG A 8 -0.80 -5.53 -25.77
N PRO A 9 0.35 -5.88 -25.18
CA PRO A 9 0.39 -6.10 -23.75
C PRO A 9 -0.04 -4.77 -23.13
N GLY A 10 -1.25 -4.73 -22.57
CA GLY A 10 -1.69 -3.60 -21.79
C GLY A 10 -0.60 -3.37 -20.76
N THR A 11 0.02 -2.20 -20.79
CA THR A 11 1.07 -1.84 -19.85
C THR A 11 0.42 -1.85 -18.48
N THR A 12 0.52 -2.99 -17.77
CA THR A 12 0.10 -3.10 -16.39
C THR A 12 1.00 -2.15 -15.64
N ALA A 13 0.52 -0.93 -15.39
CA ALA A 13 1.25 0.04 -14.61
C ALA A 13 1.68 -0.67 -13.31
N PRO A 14 2.96 -0.56 -12.90
CA PRO A 14 3.45 -1.27 -11.73
C PRO A 14 2.52 -0.93 -10.56
N LYS A 15 1.98 -1.96 -9.89
CA LYS A 15 1.09 -1.79 -8.74
C LYS A 15 1.84 -0.96 -7.70
N ARG A 16 1.53 0.34 -7.61
CA ARG A 16 2.18 1.26 -6.67
C ARG A 16 1.98 0.74 -5.26
N THR A 17 3.07 0.65 -4.50
CA THR A 17 3.03 0.32 -3.07
C THR A 17 2.64 1.56 -2.26
N PRO A 18 2.27 1.41 -0.97
CA PRO A 18 2.00 2.57 -0.11
C PRO A 18 3.18 3.54 -0.06
N TYR A 19 4.41 3.02 -0.03
CA TYR A 19 5.65 3.80 0.02
C TYR A 19 5.89 4.71 -1.20
N HIS A 20 5.31 4.38 -2.36
CA HIS A 20 5.33 5.27 -3.53
C HIS A 20 4.35 6.45 -3.39
N SER A 21 3.39 6.38 -2.47
CA SER A 21 2.49 7.51 -2.16
C SER A 21 3.08 8.46 -1.11
N LEU A 22 4.16 8.03 -0.43
CA LEU A 22 4.88 8.84 0.55
C LEU A 22 6.04 9.61 -0.06
N GLY A 23 6.66 9.11 -1.13
CA GLY A 23 7.67 9.84 -1.88
C GLY A 23 7.09 10.67 -3.02
N ASP A 24 7.84 11.68 -3.44
CA ASP A 24 7.47 12.62 -4.49
C ASP A 24 7.99 12.14 -5.86
N GLY A 25 7.63 10.90 -6.23
CA GLY A 25 8.05 10.26 -7.48
C GLY A 25 8.78 8.94 -7.25
N ASP A 26 9.58 8.88 -6.18
CA ASP A 26 10.30 7.68 -5.75
C ASP A 26 9.63 6.97 -4.58
N MET A 27 10.04 5.72 -4.34
CA MET A 27 9.58 4.97 -3.18
C MET A 27 10.26 5.49 -1.91
N ARG A 28 9.48 5.94 -0.92
CA ARG A 28 9.98 6.31 0.42
C ARG A 28 9.51 5.33 1.48
N ILE A 29 10.45 4.59 2.07
CA ILE A 29 10.19 3.70 3.21
C ILE A 29 10.53 4.48 4.50
N PRO A 30 9.53 4.81 5.35
CA PRO A 30 9.79 5.52 6.59
C PRO A 30 10.45 4.65 7.66
N GLU A 31 11.13 5.30 8.61
CA GLU A 31 11.82 4.61 9.73
C GLU A 31 10.86 3.87 10.66
N TRP A 32 9.64 4.40 10.87
CA TRP A 32 8.61 3.74 11.67
C TRP A 32 8.17 2.38 11.11
N ALA A 33 8.45 2.08 9.83
CA ALA A 33 8.01 0.88 9.14
C ALA A 33 8.99 -0.29 9.28
N GLN A 34 9.05 -0.88 10.49
CA GLN A 34 10.08 -1.86 10.87
C GLN A 34 9.90 -3.23 10.21
N HIS A 35 8.83 -3.96 10.55
CA HIS A 35 8.54 -5.27 9.96
C HIS A 35 7.48 -5.13 8.90
N ARG A 36 7.82 -5.44 7.64
CA ARG A 36 6.94 -5.26 6.48
C ARG A 36 6.65 -6.60 5.82
N SER A 37 5.39 -7.00 5.84
CA SER A 37 4.90 -8.21 5.18
C SER A 37 3.88 -7.85 4.10
N VAL A 38 3.89 -8.61 3.00
CA VAL A 38 2.97 -8.39 1.87
C VAL A 38 2.21 -9.66 1.58
N TYR A 39 0.88 -9.60 1.68
CA TYR A 39 -0.02 -10.68 1.36
C TYR A 39 -0.82 -10.34 0.10
N ARG A 40 -0.89 -11.27 -0.84
CA ARG A 40 -1.66 -11.13 -2.09
C ARG A 40 -2.69 -12.23 -2.17
N SER A 41 -3.96 -11.87 -2.34
CA SER A 41 -5.05 -12.83 -2.48
C SER A 41 -6.18 -12.22 -3.29
N SER A 42 -6.76 -12.99 -4.22
CA SER A 42 -7.95 -12.64 -5.01
C SER A 42 -7.95 -11.19 -5.56
N GLY A 43 -6.86 -10.80 -6.22
CA GLY A 43 -6.73 -9.47 -6.83
C GLY A 43 -6.34 -8.34 -5.86
N ARG A 44 -6.47 -8.54 -4.55
CA ARG A 44 -6.14 -7.55 -3.51
C ARG A 44 -4.73 -7.77 -2.96
N THR A 45 -4.13 -6.69 -2.47
CA THR A 45 -2.83 -6.72 -1.79
C THR A 45 -2.96 -6.04 -0.44
N LEU A 46 -2.54 -6.74 0.61
CA LEU A 46 -2.45 -6.27 1.98
C LEU A 46 -0.98 -6.09 2.33
N TYR A 47 -0.61 -4.88 2.74
CA TYR A 47 0.68 -4.58 3.34
C TYR A 47 0.48 -4.50 4.85
N LEU A 48 1.20 -5.32 5.58
CA LEU A 48 1.21 -5.33 7.04
C LEU A 48 2.53 -4.74 7.51
N VAL A 49 2.46 -3.77 8.41
CA VAL A 49 3.62 -3.04 8.93
C VAL A 49 3.54 -2.99 10.44
N ASP A 50 4.54 -3.53 11.13
CA ASP A 50 4.68 -3.32 12.57
C ASP A 50 5.51 -2.06 12.83
N THR A 51 5.11 -1.29 13.84
CA THR A 51 5.78 -0.08 14.32
C THR A 51 5.83 -0.06 15.84
N ASP A 52 6.88 0.53 16.41
CA ASP A 52 7.01 0.81 17.84
C ASP A 52 6.61 2.25 18.21
N SER A 53 6.44 3.13 17.21
CA SER A 53 6.14 4.55 17.39
C SER A 53 5.00 5.00 16.47
N LEU A 54 3.76 4.83 16.96
CA LEU A 54 2.58 5.26 16.21
C LEU A 54 2.53 6.79 16.03
N GLY A 55 3.13 7.55 16.95
CA GLY A 55 3.21 9.00 16.88
C GLY A 55 3.93 9.49 15.62
N GLU A 56 5.08 8.88 15.30
CA GLU A 56 5.87 9.20 14.12
C GLU A 56 5.18 8.78 12.81
N ALA A 57 4.43 7.69 12.83
CA ALA A 57 3.70 7.21 11.67
C ALA A 57 2.49 8.10 11.31
N ARG A 58 1.91 8.84 12.28
CA ARG A 58 0.58 9.47 12.14
C ARG A 58 0.45 10.38 10.90
N SER A 59 1.44 11.23 10.64
CA SER A 59 1.42 12.14 9.49
C SER A 59 1.47 11.39 8.15
N ASP A 60 2.28 10.34 8.08
CA ASP A 60 2.42 9.49 6.90
C ASP A 60 1.16 8.68 6.65
N LEU A 61 0.58 8.11 7.70
CA LEU A 61 -0.68 7.37 7.61
C LEU A 61 -1.82 8.27 7.10
N ALA A 62 -1.87 9.53 7.54
CA ALA A 62 -2.84 10.49 7.01
C ALA A 62 -2.59 10.83 5.53
N ARG A 63 -1.33 10.87 5.08
CA ARG A 63 -0.97 11.04 3.66
C ARG A 63 -1.38 9.81 2.84
N LEU A 64 -1.18 8.61 3.37
CA LEU A 64 -1.60 7.36 2.73
C LEU A 64 -3.12 7.29 2.58
N ASP A 65 -3.87 7.65 3.61
CA ASP A 65 -5.34 7.70 3.54
C ASP A 65 -5.82 8.62 2.41
N ARG A 66 -5.29 9.85 2.38
CA ARG A 66 -5.56 10.83 1.32
C ARG A 66 -5.16 10.37 -0.07
N ALA A 67 -4.12 9.54 -0.17
CA ALA A 67 -3.67 8.94 -1.43
C ALA A 67 -4.53 7.75 -1.90
N GLY A 68 -5.59 7.39 -1.16
CA GLY A 68 -6.51 6.31 -1.51
C GLY A 68 -6.12 4.94 -0.94
N TRP A 69 -5.31 4.91 0.11
CA TRP A 69 -5.08 3.70 0.89
C TRP A 69 -6.11 3.61 2.01
N GLU A 70 -6.61 2.41 2.27
CA GLU A 70 -7.32 2.09 3.49
C GLU A 70 -6.28 1.76 4.56
N VAL A 71 -6.28 2.54 5.63
CA VAL A 71 -5.37 2.39 6.78
C VAL A 71 -6.16 1.82 7.95
N ARG A 72 -5.72 0.68 8.48
CA ARG A 72 -6.23 0.11 9.73
C ARG A 72 -5.09 -0.04 10.71
N ILE A 73 -5.29 0.38 11.95
CA ILE A 73 -4.31 0.32 13.03
C ILE A 73 -4.88 -0.58 14.11
N ALA A 74 -4.08 -1.55 14.56
CA ALA A 74 -4.37 -2.37 15.72
C ALA A 74 -3.20 -2.22 16.70
N GLU A 75 -3.48 -1.89 17.95
CA GLU A 75 -2.46 -1.90 18.99
C GLU A 75 -1.98 -3.33 19.22
N SER A 76 -0.67 -3.51 19.41
CA SER A 76 -0.10 -4.82 19.64
C SER A 76 -0.43 -5.27 21.06
N PRO A 77 -1.05 -6.46 21.25
CA PRO A 77 -1.35 -6.96 22.59
C PRO A 77 -0.09 -7.32 23.40
N GLU A 78 1.08 -7.44 22.75
CA GLU A 78 2.34 -7.90 23.35
C GLU A 78 3.33 -6.78 23.69
N GLY A 79 2.98 -5.49 23.53
CA GLY A 79 3.85 -4.37 23.91
C GLY A 79 3.41 -3.00 23.38
N SER A 80 4.25 -1.97 23.55
CA SER A 80 3.97 -0.55 23.20
C SER A 80 3.88 -0.24 21.69
N GLY A 81 3.83 -1.25 20.83
CA GLY A 81 3.80 -1.10 19.38
C GLY A 81 2.40 -1.14 18.78
N ALA A 82 2.32 -0.90 17.49
CA ALA A 82 1.10 -1.03 16.70
C ALA A 82 1.37 -1.79 15.39
N ARG A 83 0.35 -2.49 14.94
CA ARG A 83 0.28 -3.15 13.64
C ARG A 83 -0.61 -2.36 12.71
N ILE A 84 -0.08 -2.02 11.55
CA ILE A 84 -0.73 -1.19 10.54
C ILE A 84 -0.99 -2.06 9.31
N ALA A 85 -2.26 -2.18 8.93
CA ALA A 85 -2.70 -2.82 7.72
C ALA A 85 -3.05 -1.75 6.67
N LEU A 86 -2.43 -1.86 5.50
CA LEU A 86 -2.64 -0.97 4.36
C LEU A 86 -3.16 -1.78 3.18
N THR A 87 -4.31 -1.39 2.64
CA THR A 87 -4.84 -1.96 1.39
C THR A 87 -5.22 -0.84 0.45
N ARG A 88 -5.23 -1.09 -0.86
CA ARG A 88 -5.75 -0.09 -1.79
C ARG A 88 -7.27 -0.03 -1.62
N ARG A 89 -7.83 1.16 -1.38
CA ARG A 89 -9.27 1.35 -1.61
C ARG A 89 -9.47 1.07 -3.08
N GLU A 90 -10.16 -0.02 -3.43
CA GLU A 90 -10.52 -0.22 -4.82
C GLU A 90 -11.25 1.05 -5.24
N LEU A 91 -10.75 1.71 -6.29
CA LEU A 91 -11.51 2.74 -6.97
C LEU A 91 -12.69 2.00 -7.59
N ALA A 92 -13.73 1.75 -6.79
CA ALA A 92 -15.03 1.32 -7.24
C ALA A 92 -15.68 2.50 -8.00
N ARG A 93 -15.06 2.91 -9.11
CA ARG A 93 -15.61 3.82 -10.11
C ARG A 93 -14.87 3.59 -11.43
N ALA A 94 -15.42 2.70 -12.23
CA ALA A 94 -15.77 2.96 -13.62
C ALA A 94 -16.79 1.89 -14.02
N ALA A 95 -18.05 2.16 -13.68
CA ALA A 95 -19.18 1.67 -14.44
C ALA A 95 -19.29 2.53 -15.71
#